data_AF-A0A841E631-F1
#
_entry.id   AF-A0A841E631-F1
#
_cell.length_a   1.000
_cell.length_b   1.000
_cell.length_c   1.000
_cell.angle_alpha   90.00
_cell.angle_beta   90.00
_cell.angle_gamma   90.00
#
_symmetry.space_group_name_H-M   'P 1'
#
loop_
_entity.id
_entity.type
_entity.pdbx_description
1 polymer ?
#
loop_
_entity_poly.entity_id
_entity_poly.type
_entity_poly.pdbx_seq_one_letter_code
_entity_poly.pdbx_strand_id
1 'polypeptide(L)'
;MGKVYDRIDERLHRFIDEQPVFFVATAPISGSGRVNLSPKGRAGSPAVVDEHTLAYLDFSGSHAETLAHLRENGRITLMWCAFTGPPTVVRVHGRGRPVFRDDPGFAESAAAFSGADAPGAAPWSWSTPSGSATAAVSRSR
;
A
#
# COMPACT_ATOMS: atom_id res chain seq x y z
N MET A 1 7.10 -21.73 11.29
CA MET A 1 5.78 -21.08 11.50
C MET A 1 6.05 -19.61 11.80
N GLY A 2 5.42 -18.66 11.10
CA GLY A 2 5.69 -17.22 11.29
C GLY A 2 5.09 -16.69 12.59
N LYS A 3 5.73 -15.68 13.20
CA LYS A 3 5.19 -14.98 14.37
C LYS A 3 4.11 -14.00 13.94
N VAL A 4 2.95 -14.05 14.58
CA VAL A 4 1.89 -13.05 14.44
C VAL A 4 2.13 -11.94 15.45
N TYR A 5 2.01 -10.70 15.00
CA TYR A 5 2.07 -9.49 15.83
C TYR A 5 0.72 -8.80 15.74
N ASP A 6 0.20 -8.29 16.85
CA ASP A 6 -1.09 -7.59 16.86
C ASP A 6 -1.01 -6.20 16.24
N ARG A 7 0.20 -5.60 16.27
CA ARG A 7 0.49 -4.25 15.80
C ARG A 7 1.83 -4.17 15.07
N ILE A 8 1.99 -3.10 14.29
CA ILE A 8 3.25 -2.66 13.72
C ILE A 8 4.03 -1.94 14.83
N ASP A 9 4.89 -2.70 15.52
CA ASP A 9 5.82 -2.10 16.49
C ASP A 9 6.95 -1.35 15.78
N GLU A 10 7.73 -0.58 16.56
CA GLU A 10 8.87 0.21 16.07
C GLU A 10 9.87 -0.63 15.25
N ARG A 11 10.07 -1.90 15.60
CA ARG A 11 10.98 -2.79 14.87
C ARG A 11 10.40 -3.18 13.51
N LEU A 12 9.10 -3.45 13.42
CA LEU A 12 8.42 -3.75 12.16
C LEU A 12 8.33 -2.51 11.27
N HIS A 13 8.09 -1.33 11.85
CA HIS A 13 8.08 -0.07 11.13
C HIS A 13 9.43 0.18 10.46
N ARG A 14 10.52 0.12 11.22
CA ARG A 14 11.88 0.27 10.67
C ARG A 14 12.18 -0.72 9.55
N PHE A 15 11.79 -1.98 9.74
CA PHE A 15 11.96 -3.00 8.71
C PHE A 15 11.20 -2.64 7.41
N ILE A 16 9.96 -2.15 7.52
CA ILE A 16 9.15 -1.72 6.38
C ILE A 16 9.83 -0.58 5.62
N ASP A 17 10.34 0.42 6.34
CA ASP A 17 10.98 1.62 5.76
C ASP A 17 12.31 1.30 5.06
N GLU A 18 13.06 0.32 5.56
CA GLU A 18 14.35 -0.08 4.98
C GLU A 18 14.21 -0.82 3.65
N GLN A 19 13.02 -1.32 3.30
CA GLN A 19 12.87 -2.15 2.11
C GLN A 19 12.63 -1.31 0.84
N PRO A 20 13.41 -1.55 -0.23
CA PRO A 20 13.29 -0.78 -1.48
C PRO A 20 12.03 -1.13 -2.29
N VAL A 21 11.41 -2.28 -2.02
CA VAL A 21 10.22 -2.78 -2.72
C VAL A 21 9.32 -3.54 -1.75
N PHE A 22 8.02 -3.43 -1.97
CA PHE A 22 6.98 -4.20 -1.34
C PHE A 22 6.00 -4.72 -2.39
N PHE A 23 5.19 -5.71 -2.01
CA PHE A 23 4.27 -6.38 -2.92
C PHE A 23 2.85 -6.17 -2.46
N VAL A 24 1.97 -5.82 -3.40
CA VAL A 24 0.54 -5.68 -3.18
C VAL A 24 -0.15 -6.87 -3.81
N ALA A 25 -0.87 -7.65 -3.00
CA ALA A 25 -1.67 -8.77 -3.44
C ALA A 25 -3.16 -8.52 -3.18
N THR A 26 -3.99 -8.72 -4.20
CA THR A 26 -5.46 -8.68 -4.11
C THR A 26 -6.06 -9.81 -4.93
N ALA A 27 -7.29 -10.20 -4.60
CA ALA A 27 -8.00 -11.23 -5.33
C ALA A 27 -9.50 -10.90 -5.41
N PRO A 28 -10.16 -11.24 -6.53
CA PRO A 28 -11.60 -11.05 -6.65
C PRO A 28 -12.36 -12.07 -5.78
N ILE A 29 -13.66 -11.86 -5.60
CA ILE A 29 -14.54 -12.86 -4.98
C ILE A 29 -14.75 -14.03 -5.93
N SER A 30 -14.85 -13.76 -7.24
CA SER A 30 -15.04 -14.79 -8.25
C SER A 30 -13.86 -15.78 -8.29
N GLY A 31 -14.16 -17.07 -8.19
CA GLY A 31 -13.17 -18.15 -8.32
C GLY A 31 -12.56 -18.28 -9.72
N SER A 32 -13.16 -17.67 -10.75
CA SER A 32 -12.58 -17.59 -12.11
C SER A 32 -11.76 -16.33 -12.35
N GLY A 33 -11.79 -15.37 -11.42
CA GLY A 33 -11.03 -14.14 -11.52
C GLY A 33 -9.55 -14.34 -11.22
N ARG A 34 -8.70 -13.43 -11.71
CA ARG A 34 -7.25 -13.53 -11.53
C ARG A 34 -6.81 -12.88 -10.24
N VAL A 35 -5.95 -13.56 -9.49
CA VAL A 35 -5.20 -12.93 -8.40
C VAL A 35 -4.26 -11.88 -8.99
N ASN A 36 -4.28 -10.67 -8.43
CA ASN A 36 -3.34 -9.62 -8.78
C ASN A 36 -2.18 -9.60 -7.77
N LEU A 37 -0.95 -9.53 -8.28
CA LEU A 37 0.26 -9.35 -7.48
C LEU A 37 1.15 -8.34 -8.20
N SER A 38 1.43 -7.22 -7.54
CA SER A 38 2.22 -6.13 -8.14
C SER A 38 3.34 -5.69 -7.21
N PRO A 39 4.60 -5.62 -7.68
CA PRO A 39 5.66 -4.94 -6.95
C PRO A 39 5.41 -3.42 -6.95
N LYS A 40 5.71 -2.77 -5.83
CA LYS A 40 5.67 -1.33 -5.61
C LYS A 40 6.95 -0.94 -4.91
N GLY A 41 7.55 0.19 -5.26
CA GLY A 41 8.82 0.56 -4.67
C GLY A 41 9.29 1.92 -5.17
N ARG A 42 9.23 2.90 -4.28
CA ARG A 42 9.89 4.22 -4.35
C ARG A 42 10.14 4.71 -2.93
N ALA A 43 11.23 5.43 -2.70
CA ALA A 43 11.51 6.02 -1.39
C ALA A 43 10.34 6.92 -0.96
N GLY A 44 9.87 6.71 0.27
CA GLY A 44 8.72 7.41 0.85
C GLY A 44 7.36 7.06 0.24
N SER A 45 7.24 5.97 -0.54
CA SER A 45 5.94 5.53 -1.08
C SER A 45 5.07 4.67 -0.17
N PRO A 46 5.61 3.83 0.75
CA PRO A 46 4.84 3.30 1.87
C PRO A 46 4.91 4.26 3.07
N ALA A 47 3.86 4.29 3.88
CA ALA A 47 3.81 5.02 5.15
C ALA A 47 3.05 4.20 6.20
N VAL A 48 3.66 4.00 7.37
CA VAL A 48 2.95 3.52 8.57
C VAL A 48 2.27 4.73 9.20
N VAL A 49 0.94 4.81 9.10
CA VAL A 49 0.15 5.92 9.64
C VAL A 49 -0.01 5.78 11.15
N ASP A 50 -0.28 4.55 11.61
CA ASP A 50 -0.36 4.18 13.02
C ASP A 50 -0.04 2.68 13.20
N GLU A 51 -0.16 2.17 14.44
CA GLU A 51 0.11 0.76 14.80
C GLU A 51 -0.70 -0.29 14.02
N HIS A 52 -1.78 0.10 13.34
CA HIS A 52 -2.72 -0.76 12.61
C HIS A 52 -3.07 -0.27 11.19
N THR A 53 -2.57 0.90 10.79
CA THR A 53 -2.90 1.54 9.51
C THR A 53 -1.63 1.77 8.68
N LEU A 54 -1.64 1.24 7.47
CA LEU A 54 -0.63 1.51 6.44
C LEU A 54 -1.27 2.29 5.30
N ALA A 55 -0.50 3.17 4.69
CA ALA A 55 -0.85 3.84 3.45
C ALA A 55 0.26 3.58 2.43
N TYR A 56 -0.09 3.53 1.14
CA TYR A 56 0.92 3.62 0.10
C TYR A 56 0.45 4.47 -1.08
N LEU A 57 1.40 5.18 -1.70
CA LEU A 57 1.19 5.92 -2.94
C LEU A 57 1.21 4.98 -4.13
N ASP A 58 0.15 5.05 -4.94
CA ASP A 58 0.05 4.26 -6.14
C ASP A 58 0.45 5.06 -7.39
N PHE A 59 1.63 4.79 -7.94
CA PHE A 59 2.15 5.40 -9.17
C PHE A 59 1.75 4.60 -10.41
N SER A 60 1.38 5.29 -11.50
CA SER A 60 0.77 4.72 -12.73
C SER A 60 1.26 3.30 -13.09
N GLY A 61 0.32 2.36 -13.29
CA GLY A 61 0.63 0.96 -13.58
C GLY A 61 -0.59 0.02 -13.46
N SER A 62 -0.37 -1.22 -12.99
CA SER A 62 -1.35 -2.31 -12.79
C SER A 62 -2.39 -2.05 -11.67
N HIS A 63 -2.88 -0.82 -11.58
CA HIS A 63 -3.83 -0.35 -10.56
C HIS A 63 -5.25 -0.82 -10.76
N ALA A 64 -5.66 -1.00 -12.02
CA ALA A 64 -7.05 -1.24 -12.36
C ALA A 64 -7.59 -2.47 -11.63
N GLU A 65 -6.82 -3.55 -11.59
CA GLU A 65 -7.18 -4.80 -10.93
C GLU A 65 -7.18 -4.68 -9.41
N THR A 66 -6.13 -4.08 -8.80
CA THR A 66 -6.13 -3.82 -7.35
C THR A 66 -7.34 -2.97 -6.95
N LEU A 67 -7.62 -1.90 -7.71
CA LEU A 67 -8.75 -1.02 -7.47
C LEU A 67 -10.08 -1.76 -7.61
N ALA A 68 -10.24 -2.57 -8.65
CA ALA A 68 -11.44 -3.37 -8.87
C ALA A 68 -11.69 -4.34 -7.70
N HIS A 69 -10.66 -5.07 -7.25
CA HIS A 69 -10.78 -6.00 -6.12
C HIS A 69 -11.07 -5.28 -4.80
N LEU A 70 -10.43 -4.13 -4.56
CA LEU A 70 -10.69 -3.31 -3.37
C LEU A 70 -12.13 -2.77 -3.35
N ARG A 71 -12.65 -2.32 -4.49
CA ARG A 71 -14.06 -1.89 -4.61
C ARG A 71 -15.04 -3.05 -4.41
N GLU A 72 -14.70 -4.25 -4.89
CA GLU A 72 -15.55 -5.43 -4.77
C GLU A 72 -15.58 -5.98 -3.35
N ASN A 73 -14.43 -6.17 -2.72
CA ASN A 73 -14.32 -6.93 -1.47
C ASN A 73 -13.35 -6.36 -0.43
N GLY A 74 -12.59 -5.33 -0.79
CA GLY A 74 -11.69 -4.62 0.10
C GLY A 74 -10.49 -5.43 0.58
N ARG A 75 -10.32 -6.71 0.24
CA ARG A 75 -9.23 -7.54 0.79
C ARG A 75 -7.91 -7.23 0.11
N ILE A 76 -6.87 -7.06 0.92
CA ILE A 76 -5.52 -6.76 0.45
C ILE A 76 -4.48 -7.37 1.38
N THR A 77 -3.35 -7.76 0.81
CA THR A 77 -2.15 -8.12 1.55
C THR A 77 -0.97 -7.30 1.04
N LEU A 78 -0.25 -6.67 1.97
CA LEU A 78 1.03 -6.03 1.69
C LEU A 78 2.15 -6.94 2.21
N MET A 79 3.23 -7.08 1.45
CA MET A 79 4.37 -7.91 1.83
C MET A 79 5.70 -7.20 1.58
N TRP A 80 6.59 -7.31 2.55
CA TRP A 80 7.98 -6.85 2.48
C TRP A 80 8.92 -8.03 2.64
N CYS A 81 10.02 -8.00 1.90
CA CYS A 81 11.10 -9.00 1.98
C CYS A 81 12.41 -8.28 2.27
N ALA A 82 13.25 -8.88 3.12
CA ALA A 82 14.61 -8.45 3.32
C ALA A 82 15.42 -8.68 2.04
N PHE A 83 16.05 -7.63 1.50
CA PHE A 83 17.01 -7.73 0.39
C PHE A 83 18.46 -7.85 0.86
N THR A 84 18.69 -7.58 2.14
CA THR A 84 19.98 -7.69 2.81
C THR A 84 19.79 -8.34 4.18
N GLY A 85 20.83 -8.96 4.72
CA GLY A 85 20.77 -9.61 6.03
C GLY A 85 19.91 -10.88 6.06
N PRO A 86 19.33 -11.24 7.21
CA PRO A 86 18.52 -12.45 7.37
C PRO A 86 17.27 -12.42 6.46
N PRO A 87 16.82 -13.56 5.90
CA PRO A 87 15.72 -13.64 4.94
C PRO A 87 14.34 -13.43 5.61
N THR A 88 14.11 -12.21 6.10
CA THR A 88 12.91 -11.82 6.83
C THR A 88 11.81 -11.45 5.86
N VAL A 89 10.58 -11.90 6.15
CA VAL A 89 9.37 -11.53 5.40
C VAL A 89 8.33 -11.02 6.37
N VAL A 90 7.76 -9.85 6.10
CA VAL A 90 6.63 -9.27 6.83
C VAL A 90 5.42 -9.23 5.91
N ARG A 91 4.27 -9.69 6.42
CA ARG A 91 2.98 -9.60 5.72
C ARG A 91 1.99 -8.86 6.59
N VAL A 92 1.26 -7.95 5.98
CA VAL A 92 0.11 -7.27 6.57
C VAL A 92 -1.13 -7.66 5.78
N HIS A 93 -2.00 -8.43 6.42
CA HIS A 93 -3.32 -8.76 5.90
C HIS A 93 -4.31 -7.73 6.41
N GLY A 94 -5.20 -7.25 5.57
CA GLY A 94 -6.18 -6.27 6.00
C GLY A 94 -7.24 -5.97 4.96
N ARG A 95 -7.93 -4.86 5.22
CA ARG A 95 -8.87 -4.26 4.30
C ARG A 95 -8.36 -2.91 3.82
N GLY A 96 -8.41 -2.72 2.52
CA GLY A 96 -7.99 -1.53 1.81
C GLY A 96 -9.17 -0.75 1.26
N ARG A 97 -9.01 0.56 1.16
CA ARG A 97 -9.83 1.40 0.27
C ARG A 97 -8.92 2.31 -0.55
N PRO A 98 -9.25 2.56 -1.83
CA PRO A 98 -8.62 3.64 -2.56
C PRO A 98 -9.05 5.00 -1.98
N VAL A 99 -8.14 5.95 -2.01
CA VAL A 99 -8.37 7.37 -1.70
C VAL A 99 -7.91 8.18 -2.90
N PHE A 100 -8.84 8.82 -3.58
CA PHE A 100 -8.60 9.65 -4.75
C PHE A 100 -8.43 11.12 -4.36
N ARG A 101 -7.92 11.94 -5.28
CA ARG A 101 -7.64 13.37 -5.03
C ARG A 101 -8.86 14.18 -4.62
N ASP A 102 -10.02 13.77 -5.13
CA ASP A 102 -11.33 14.36 -4.91
C ASP A 102 -12.06 13.78 -3.68
N ASP A 103 -11.51 12.74 -3.04
CA ASP A 103 -12.12 12.16 -1.86
C ASP A 103 -11.93 13.06 -0.62
N PRO A 104 -12.98 13.19 0.22
CA PRO A 104 -12.83 13.71 1.57
C PRO A 104 -11.75 12.90 2.33
N GLY A 105 -10.74 13.58 2.86
CA GLY A 105 -9.61 12.95 3.57
C GLY A 105 -8.38 12.66 2.70
N PHE A 106 -8.39 13.03 1.42
CA PHE A 106 -7.18 12.96 0.58
C PHE A 106 -6.03 13.77 1.17
N ALA A 107 -6.28 15.02 1.56
CA ALA A 107 -5.24 15.91 2.09
C ALA A 107 -4.58 15.35 3.36
N GLU A 108 -5.36 14.76 4.26
CA GLU A 108 -4.86 14.08 5.47
C GLU A 108 -4.02 12.86 5.10
N SER A 109 -4.49 12.05 4.16
CA SER A 109 -3.76 10.85 3.69
C SER A 109 -2.47 11.23 2.96
N ALA A 110 -2.48 12.32 2.20
CA ALA A 110 -1.34 12.83 1.44
C ALA A 110 -0.24 13.39 2.34
N ALA A 111 -0.59 13.91 3.53
CA ALA A 111 0.37 14.44 4.50
C ALA A 111 1.38 13.37 4.98
N ALA A 112 1.00 12.10 4.96
CA ALA A 112 1.88 10.98 5.30
C ALA A 112 3.06 10.78 4.31
N PHE A 113 3.05 11.46 3.16
CA PHE A 113 4.01 11.26 2.08
C PHE A 113 4.82 12.51 1.72
N SER A 114 4.95 13.48 2.62
CA SER A 114 5.62 14.76 2.34
C SER A 114 7.11 14.65 1.94
N GLY A 115 7.75 13.50 2.18
CA GLY A 115 9.13 13.21 1.79
C GLY A 115 9.29 12.19 0.65
N ALA A 116 8.21 11.83 -0.05
CA ALA A 116 8.27 10.83 -1.12
C ALA A 116 9.05 11.37 -2.34
N ASP A 117 9.98 10.56 -2.86
CA ASP A 117 10.70 10.84 -4.12
C ASP A 117 9.76 10.61 -5.32
N ALA A 118 8.86 11.57 -5.50
CA ALA A 118 7.85 11.57 -6.53
C ALA A 118 7.89 12.89 -7.30
N PRO A 119 8.87 13.08 -8.20
CA PRO A 119 8.80 14.15 -9.18
C PRO A 119 7.55 13.92 -10.03
N GLY A 120 6.50 14.70 -9.72
CA GLY A 120 5.17 14.61 -10.30
C GLY A 120 4.03 14.19 -9.35
N ALA A 121 4.29 13.86 -8.08
CA ALA A 121 3.24 13.87 -7.06
C ALA A 121 2.90 15.29 -6.57
N ALA A 122 3.60 16.30 -7.07
CA ALA A 122 3.19 17.70 -6.95
C ALA A 122 1.80 17.91 -7.58
N PRO A 123 0.95 18.78 -7.01
CA PRO A 123 -0.46 18.93 -7.40
C PRO A 123 -0.73 19.36 -8.87
N TRP A 124 0.30 19.60 -9.69
CA TRP A 124 0.14 20.29 -10.98
C TRP A 124 0.65 19.54 -12.21
N SER A 125 1.12 18.29 -12.12
CA SER A 125 1.72 17.66 -13.31
C SER A 125 1.49 16.17 -13.46
N TRP A 126 0.24 15.70 -13.59
CA TRP A 126 -0.06 14.54 -14.45
C TRP A 126 -1.51 14.60 -14.96
N SER A 127 -1.65 14.81 -16.26
CA SER A 127 -2.89 14.75 -17.03
C SER A 127 -3.21 13.29 -17.40
N THR A 128 -3.87 12.57 -16.49
CA THR A 128 -4.76 11.45 -16.83
C THR A 128 -5.97 11.49 -15.89
N PRO A 129 -7.20 11.18 -16.34
CA PRO A 129 -8.42 11.30 -15.52
C PRO A 129 -8.48 10.34 -14.32
N SER A 130 -7.46 9.51 -14.09
CA SER A 130 -7.34 8.61 -12.95
C SER A 130 -6.26 9.12 -12.01
N GLY A 131 -6.68 9.91 -11.01
CA GLY A 131 -5.82 10.48 -9.98
C GLY A 131 -5.00 9.43 -9.22
N SER A 132 -3.83 9.85 -8.74
CA SER A 132 -2.98 9.05 -7.85
C SER A 132 -3.79 8.59 -6.63
N ALA A 133 -3.97 7.28 -6.48
CA ALA A 133 -4.71 6.71 -5.36
C ALA A 133 -3.75 6.43 -4.19
N THR A 134 -4.16 6.78 -2.98
CA THR A 134 -3.57 6.24 -1.75
C THR A 134 -4.41 5.05 -1.31
N ALA A 135 -3.82 3.90 -1.00
CA ALA A 135 -4.58 2.82 -0.39
C ALA A 135 -4.34 2.78 1.11
N ALA A 136 -5.38 3.03 1.91
CA ALA A 136 -5.32 2.88 3.36
C ALA A 136 -5.69 1.44 3.72
N VAL A 137 -4.75 0.69 4.27
CA VAL A 137 -4.92 -0.69 4.73
C VAL A 137 -5.04 -0.68 6.25
N SER A 138 -6.21 -1.08 6.75
CA SER A 138 -6.42 -1.36 8.18
C SER A 138 -6.48 -2.86 8.41
N ARG A 139 -5.87 -3.34 9.50
CA ARG A 139 -6.11 -4.73 9.94
C ARG A 139 -7.56 -4.86 10.40
N SER A 140 -8.30 -5.85 9.88
CA SER A 140 -9.52 -6.29 10.53
C SER A 140 -9.13 -7.05 11.80
N ARG A 141 -9.77 -6.72 12.93
CA ARG A 141 -9.74 -7.58 14.12
C ARG A 141 -10.27 -8.97 13.79
#